data_AF-A0ABD0PJT6-F1
#
_entry.id   AF-A0ABD0PJT6-F1
#
_cell.length_a   1.000
_cell.length_b   1.000
_cell.length_c   1.000
_cell.angle_alpha   90.00
_cell.angle_beta   90.00
_cell.angle_gamma   90.00
#
_symmetry.space_group_name_H-M   'P 1'
#
loop_
_entity.id
_entity.type
_entity.pdbx_description
1 polymer ?
#
loop_
_entity_poly.entity_id
_entity_poly.type
_entity_poly.pdbx_seq_one_letter_code
_entity_poly.pdbx_strand_id
1 'polypeptide(L)'
;MTAYITASLLELETPVTVSSSTGNKDPVVAKGLSCLKSVIEDVKNTYTTALLTYTFSLAKDTDTRQQLFKKLEDVAISDGSHLHWSQSGSAGDSDSLAVEISSYVLLAVLTTDSVTTADLGFANRIVSWLVKQQNAYGGFSSTQDTVVALQALSLYATKVFSSDGSSTVTVQSAGDTHHFEVNQDNKLLYQEKQLQNVPAKYSIEVKGSTCVSVQ
;
A
#
# COMPACT_ATOMS: atom_id res chain seq x y z
N MET A 1 9.74 18.19 0.97
CA MET A 1 10.84 18.05 -0.02
C MET A 1 12.02 17.26 0.54
N THR A 2 12.60 17.61 1.70
CA THR A 2 13.72 16.84 2.29
C THR A 2 13.42 15.35 2.47
N ALA A 3 12.20 15.01 2.90
CA ALA A 3 11.77 13.61 3.07
C ALA A 3 11.80 12.85 1.75
N TYR A 4 11.23 13.41 0.67
CA TYR A 4 11.27 12.82 -0.68
C TYR A 4 12.70 12.54 -1.17
N ILE A 5 13.59 13.53 -1.06
CA ILE A 5 14.98 13.37 -1.50
C ILE A 5 15.69 12.30 -0.68
N THR A 6 15.48 12.30 0.64
CA THR A 6 16.08 11.32 1.55
C THR A 6 15.56 9.90 1.27
N ALA A 7 14.25 9.74 1.07
CA ALA A 7 13.63 8.47 0.68
C ALA A 7 14.17 7.98 -0.66
N SER A 8 14.25 8.84 -1.67
CA SER A 8 14.80 8.48 -2.99
C SER A 8 16.24 8.00 -2.90
N LEU A 9 17.08 8.67 -2.09
CA LEU A 9 18.47 8.25 -1.87
C LEU A 9 18.56 6.89 -1.15
N LEU A 10 17.64 6.61 -0.23
CA LEU A 10 17.56 5.33 0.48
C LEU A 10 17.05 4.20 -0.43
N GLU A 11 16.08 4.46 -1.30
CA GLU A 11 15.52 3.48 -2.27
C GLU A 11 16.53 3.07 -3.34
N LEU A 12 17.44 3.96 -3.73
CA LEU A 12 18.46 3.68 -4.73
C LEU A 12 19.51 2.65 -4.28
N GLU A 13 19.45 2.20 -3.02
CA GLU A 13 20.41 1.27 -2.39
C GLU A 13 21.86 1.58 -2.77
N THR A 14 22.25 2.86 -2.92
CA THR A 14 23.47 3.24 -3.63
C THR A 14 24.69 2.46 -3.12
N PRO A 15 25.26 1.54 -3.92
CA PRO A 15 26.60 1.04 -3.68
C PRO A 15 27.58 2.09 -4.22
N VAL A 16 27.43 3.35 -3.81
CA VAL A 16 28.39 4.41 -4.13
C VAL A 16 29.28 4.52 -2.92
N THR A 17 30.20 3.53 -2.82
CA THR A 17 31.19 3.32 -1.75
C THR A 17 30.51 2.96 -0.42
N VAL A 18 30.55 1.74 0.09
CA VAL A 18 31.75 0.95 0.37
C VAL A 18 31.31 -0.51 0.48
N SER A 19 32.06 -1.40 -0.16
CA SER A 19 32.26 -2.74 0.39
C SER A 19 32.89 -2.61 1.77
N SER A 20 32.10 -2.41 2.81
CA SER A 20 32.55 -2.64 4.17
C SER A 20 31.36 -2.89 5.06
N SER A 21 31.40 -4.06 5.67
CA SER A 21 30.64 -4.57 6.81
C SER A 21 30.69 -3.69 8.08
N THR A 22 30.69 -2.36 7.93
CA THR A 22 30.75 -1.37 9.01
C THR A 22 30.06 -0.06 8.60
N GLY A 23 28.75 0.04 8.86
CA GLY A 23 28.10 1.17 9.54
C GLY A 23 28.19 2.62 9.04
N ASN A 24 28.85 2.97 7.94
CA ASN A 24 28.93 4.37 7.50
C ASN A 24 27.79 4.72 6.54
N LYS A 25 26.72 5.31 7.09
CA LYS A 25 25.63 5.93 6.31
C LYS A 25 26.19 7.12 5.51
N ASP A 26 25.78 7.25 4.24
CA ASP A 26 26.12 8.41 3.39
C ASP A 26 25.89 9.72 4.17
N PRO A 27 26.90 10.63 4.28
CA PRO A 27 26.78 11.87 5.03
C PRO A 27 25.59 12.75 4.61
N VAL A 28 25.18 12.70 3.35
CA VAL A 28 24.01 13.42 2.82
C VAL A 28 22.73 12.82 3.39
N VAL A 29 22.59 11.49 3.36
CA VAL A 29 21.46 10.77 3.93
C VAL A 29 21.39 10.98 5.45
N ALA A 30 22.52 10.91 6.14
CA ALA A 30 22.60 11.13 7.58
C ALA A 30 22.14 12.54 7.98
N LYS A 31 22.58 13.58 7.24
CA LYS A 31 22.13 14.97 7.45
C LYS A 31 20.65 15.14 7.13
N GLY A 32 20.17 14.53 6.05
CA GLY A 32 18.74 14.51 5.69
C GLY A 32 17.90 13.94 6.83
N LEU A 33 18.23 12.74 7.30
CA LEU A 33 17.55 12.10 8.44
C LEU A 33 17.60 12.94 9.71
N SER A 34 18.75 13.55 10.04
CA SER A 34 18.87 14.44 11.20
C SER A 34 17.95 15.66 11.10
N CYS A 35 17.84 16.26 9.91
CA CYS A 35 16.92 17.38 9.66
C CYS A 35 15.46 16.94 9.78
N LEU A 36 15.12 15.74 9.33
CA LEU A 36 13.76 15.21 9.46
C LEU A 36 13.39 14.90 10.90
N LYS A 37 14.33 14.43 11.73
CA LYS A 37 14.06 14.16 13.15
C LYS A 37 13.61 15.38 13.93
N SER A 38 14.13 16.57 13.60
CA SER A 38 13.78 17.81 14.34
C SER A 38 12.33 18.27 14.13
N VAL A 39 11.60 17.72 13.16
CA VAL A 39 10.20 18.11 12.88
C VAL A 39 9.17 17.07 13.32
N ILE A 40 9.61 15.94 13.87
CA ILE A 40 8.74 14.81 14.21
C ILE A 40 7.80 15.12 15.36
N GLU A 41 8.25 15.84 16.38
CA GLU A 41 7.42 16.11 17.56
C GLU A 41 6.19 16.94 17.18
N ASP A 42 6.39 17.97 16.36
CA ASP A 42 5.36 18.95 15.98
C ASP A 42 4.57 18.60 14.71
N VAL A 43 4.88 17.50 14.02
CA VAL A 43 4.18 17.15 12.78
C VAL A 43 2.70 16.83 13.06
N LYS A 44 1.82 17.60 12.42
CA LYS A 44 0.34 17.44 12.46
C LYS A 44 -0.27 17.04 11.12
N ASN A 45 0.47 17.20 10.03
CA ASN A 45 -0.02 16.91 8.69
C ASN A 45 0.12 15.41 8.42
N THR A 46 -0.99 14.73 8.13
CA THR A 46 -1.06 13.27 7.95
C THR A 46 -0.15 12.81 6.82
N TYR A 47 -0.11 13.57 5.73
CA TYR A 47 0.75 13.27 4.58
C TYR A 47 2.23 13.33 4.95
N THR A 48 2.67 14.39 5.63
CA THR A 48 4.05 14.50 6.11
C THR A 48 4.38 13.36 7.06
N THR A 49 3.47 13.00 7.98
CA THR A 49 3.66 11.87 8.89
C THR A 49 3.83 10.56 8.12
N ALA A 50 2.99 10.27 7.12
CA ALA A 50 3.07 9.06 6.31
C ALA A 50 4.40 8.97 5.54
N LEU A 51 4.80 10.05 4.85
CA LEU A 51 6.06 10.10 4.12
C LEU A 51 7.28 9.97 5.04
N LEU A 52 7.27 10.61 6.22
CA LEU A 52 8.32 10.44 7.23
C LEU A 52 8.37 8.99 7.72
N THR A 53 7.21 8.38 8.00
CA THR A 53 7.13 6.99 8.46
C THR A 53 7.77 6.06 7.43
N TYR A 54 7.48 6.25 6.15
CA TYR A 54 8.13 5.50 5.08
C TYR A 54 9.64 5.75 5.01
N THR A 55 10.07 7.01 5.06
CA THR A 55 11.48 7.40 5.02
C THR A 55 12.30 6.77 6.15
N PHE A 56 11.77 6.76 7.39
CA PHE A 56 12.43 6.13 8.53
C PHE A 56 12.34 4.60 8.51
N SER A 57 11.33 4.03 7.85
CA SER A 57 11.28 2.59 7.57
C SER A 57 12.41 2.17 6.63
N LEU A 58 12.64 2.91 5.54
CA LEU A 58 13.79 2.71 4.64
C LEU A 58 15.14 2.85 5.37
N ALA A 59 15.25 3.82 6.29
CA ALA A 59 16.46 4.07 7.07
C ALA A 59 16.73 3.03 8.18
N LYS A 60 15.84 2.04 8.35
CA LYS A 60 15.83 1.04 9.43
C LYS A 60 15.87 1.66 10.83
N ASP A 61 15.23 2.82 11.00
CA ASP A 61 15.12 3.52 12.28
C ASP A 61 13.78 3.16 12.95
N THR A 62 13.78 2.01 13.63
CA THR A 62 12.55 1.40 14.17
C THR A 62 11.87 2.27 15.23
N ASP A 63 12.63 2.95 16.09
CA ASP A 63 12.08 3.79 17.16
C ASP A 63 11.32 4.98 16.57
N THR A 64 11.95 5.68 15.62
CA THR A 64 11.35 6.83 14.95
C THR A 64 10.15 6.42 14.12
N ARG A 65 10.27 5.30 13.40
CA ARG A 65 9.16 4.69 12.64
C ARG A 65 7.97 4.40 13.55
N GLN A 66 8.18 3.75 14.70
CA GLN A 66 7.11 3.38 15.61
C GLN A 66 6.40 4.60 16.22
N GLN A 67 7.16 5.64 16.57
CA GLN A 67 6.61 6.90 17.06
C GLN A 67 5.68 7.56 16.02
N LEU A 68 6.10 7.61 14.75
CA LEU A 68 5.30 8.17 13.67
C LEU A 68 4.10 7.29 13.33
N PHE A 69 4.27 5.97 13.37
CA PHE A 69 3.19 5.01 13.13
C PHE A 69 2.06 5.17 14.15
N LYS A 70 2.39 5.35 15.42
CA LYS A 70 1.39 5.63 16.47
C LYS A 70 0.57 6.89 16.16
N LYS A 71 1.20 7.94 15.65
CA LYS A 71 0.47 9.16 15.22
C LYS A 71 -0.47 8.89 14.05
N LEU A 72 -0.13 7.96 13.15
CA LEU A 72 -0.99 7.57 12.04
C LEU A 72 -2.17 6.71 12.52
N GLU A 73 -1.96 5.82 13.49
CA GLU A 73 -3.04 5.01 14.07
C GLU A 73 -4.16 5.87 14.65
N ASP A 74 -3.82 6.99 15.30
CA ASP A 74 -4.78 7.93 15.90
C ASP A 74 -5.71 8.62 14.88
N VAL A 75 -5.30 8.67 13.60
CA VAL A 75 -6.04 9.34 12.52
C VAL A 75 -6.45 8.38 11.39
N ALA A 76 -6.36 7.07 11.63
CA ALA A 76 -6.73 6.06 10.66
C ALA A 76 -8.25 5.99 10.45
N ILE A 77 -8.68 5.91 9.19
CA ILE A 77 -10.08 5.76 8.82
C ILE A 77 -10.32 4.28 8.49
N SER A 78 -11.12 3.63 9.34
CA SER A 78 -11.39 2.19 9.28
C SER A 78 -12.88 1.94 9.09
N ASP A 79 -13.25 1.18 8.05
CA ASP A 79 -14.64 0.76 7.78
C ASP A 79 -14.84 -0.76 7.95
N GLY A 80 -13.99 -1.39 8.77
CA GLY A 80 -13.92 -2.83 8.94
C GLY A 80 -12.84 -3.42 8.04
N SER A 81 -13.20 -3.83 6.83
CA SER A 81 -12.25 -4.49 5.90
C SER A 81 -11.32 -3.52 5.18
N HIS A 82 -11.61 -2.21 5.14
CA HIS A 82 -10.76 -1.20 4.53
C HIS A 82 -10.15 -0.31 5.59
N LEU A 83 -8.91 0.10 5.32
CA LEU A 83 -8.14 0.99 6.17
C LEU A 83 -7.43 2.02 5.29
N HIS A 84 -7.55 3.30 5.61
CA HIS A 84 -6.93 4.36 4.84
C HIS A 84 -6.70 5.62 5.67
N TRP A 85 -6.00 6.58 5.07
CA TRP A 85 -5.67 7.87 5.67
C TRP A 85 -5.98 9.00 4.71
N SER A 86 -6.42 10.13 5.25
CA SER A 86 -6.64 11.36 4.51
C SER A 86 -6.14 12.56 5.32
N GLN A 87 -6.02 13.71 4.64
CA GLN A 87 -5.66 14.96 5.30
C GLN A 87 -6.92 15.62 5.89
N SER A 88 -6.85 16.05 7.15
CA SER A 88 -7.97 16.76 7.78
C SER A 88 -8.30 18.05 7.04
N GLY A 89 -9.57 18.21 6.65
CA GLY A 89 -10.10 19.44 6.02
C GLY A 89 -10.15 19.44 4.49
N SER A 90 -9.69 18.41 3.80
CA SER A 90 -9.84 18.26 2.35
C SER A 90 -11.15 17.55 2.00
N ALA A 91 -12.23 18.32 1.82
CA ALA A 91 -13.45 17.85 1.18
C ALA A 91 -13.39 18.23 -0.31
N GLY A 92 -13.26 17.26 -1.21
CA GLY A 92 -13.35 17.47 -2.67
C GLY A 92 -12.14 17.00 -3.49
N ASP A 93 -10.90 17.26 -3.02
CA ASP A 93 -9.64 16.72 -3.58
C ASP A 93 -9.15 15.46 -2.81
N SER A 94 -10.05 14.87 -2.02
CA SER A 94 -9.74 13.90 -0.97
C SER A 94 -9.12 12.61 -1.46
N ASP A 95 -9.48 12.14 -2.64
CA ASP A 95 -9.25 10.74 -3.01
C ASP A 95 -7.82 10.53 -3.51
N SER A 96 -7.30 11.45 -4.34
CA SER A 96 -5.92 11.37 -4.84
C SER A 96 -4.90 11.51 -3.71
N LEU A 97 -5.09 12.51 -2.84
CA LEU A 97 -4.20 12.70 -1.69
C LEU A 97 -4.34 11.54 -0.69
N ALA A 98 -5.54 11.03 -0.44
CA ALA A 98 -5.73 9.88 0.43
C ALA A 98 -5.08 8.60 -0.13
N VAL A 99 -5.12 8.40 -1.46
CA VAL A 99 -4.39 7.32 -2.15
C VAL A 99 -2.90 7.44 -1.90
N GLU A 100 -2.31 8.61 -2.11
CA GLU A 100 -0.88 8.80 -1.90
C GLU A 100 -0.48 8.58 -0.42
N ILE A 101 -1.23 9.17 0.53
CA ILE A 101 -0.96 9.01 1.97
C ILE A 101 -1.04 7.53 2.35
N SER A 102 -2.13 6.85 1.98
CA SER A 102 -2.34 5.45 2.32
C SER A 102 -1.29 4.54 1.68
N SER A 103 -0.79 4.90 0.50
CA SER A 103 0.28 4.18 -0.19
C SER A 103 1.62 4.32 0.54
N TYR A 104 1.97 5.50 1.08
CA TYR A 104 3.16 5.61 1.94
C TYR A 104 3.04 4.80 3.23
N VAL A 105 1.86 4.75 3.84
CA VAL A 105 1.64 3.92 5.03
C VAL A 105 1.81 2.44 4.67
N LEU A 106 1.25 1.99 3.54
CA LEU A 106 1.45 0.62 3.05
C LEU A 106 2.94 0.31 2.80
N LEU A 107 3.67 1.20 2.14
CA LEU A 107 5.11 1.05 1.94
C LEU A 107 5.86 0.95 3.28
N ALA A 108 5.53 1.78 4.26
CA ALA A 108 6.15 1.76 5.59
C ALA A 108 5.86 0.47 6.39
N VAL A 109 4.66 -0.11 6.24
CA VAL A 109 4.32 -1.40 6.84
C VAL A 109 5.16 -2.52 6.24
N LEU A 110 5.32 -2.52 4.92
CA LEU A 110 5.99 -3.60 4.17
C LEU A 110 7.52 -3.48 4.13
N THR A 111 8.05 -2.30 4.44
CA THR A 111 9.49 -2.01 4.50
C THR A 111 10.03 -2.31 5.90
N THR A 112 10.19 -3.60 6.19
CA THR A 112 10.78 -4.13 7.44
C THR A 112 11.60 -5.38 7.12
N ASP A 113 12.54 -5.74 7.99
CA ASP A 113 13.41 -6.91 7.79
C ASP A 113 12.61 -8.23 7.74
N SER A 114 11.52 -8.31 8.49
CA SER A 114 10.59 -9.45 8.48
C SER A 114 9.14 -8.98 8.54
N VAL A 115 8.33 -9.40 7.56
CA VAL A 115 6.88 -9.12 7.51
C VAL A 115 6.15 -10.32 8.09
N THR A 116 5.36 -10.13 9.15
CA THR A 116 4.58 -11.19 9.78
C THR A 116 3.21 -11.38 9.09
N THR A 117 2.53 -12.49 9.37
CA THR A 117 1.14 -12.70 8.90
C THR A 117 0.18 -11.61 9.42
N ALA A 118 0.42 -11.08 10.62
CA ALA A 118 -0.37 -9.99 11.17
C ALA A 118 -0.14 -8.69 10.39
N ASP A 119 1.10 -8.39 10.01
CA ASP A 119 1.44 -7.24 9.16
C ASP A 119 0.81 -7.37 7.78
N LEU A 120 0.80 -8.58 7.20
CA LEU A 120 0.11 -8.84 5.93
C LEU A 120 -1.40 -8.66 6.06
N GLY A 121 -2.01 -9.10 7.17
CA GLY A 121 -3.42 -8.87 7.45
C GLY A 121 -3.77 -7.39 7.57
N PHE A 122 -2.91 -6.60 8.23
CA PHE A 122 -3.04 -5.14 8.32
C PHE A 122 -2.88 -4.48 6.93
N ALA A 123 -1.82 -4.83 6.21
CA ALA A 123 -1.53 -4.34 4.86
C ALA A 123 -2.67 -4.67 3.88
N ASN A 124 -3.26 -5.85 3.97
CA ASN A 124 -4.38 -6.28 3.13
C ASN A 124 -5.60 -5.35 3.24
N ARG A 125 -5.86 -4.78 4.43
CA ARG A 125 -6.95 -3.80 4.62
C ARG A 125 -6.68 -2.49 3.88
N ILE A 126 -5.42 -2.08 3.79
CA ILE A 126 -4.99 -0.90 3.04
C ILE A 126 -5.07 -1.18 1.53
N VAL A 127 -4.54 -2.32 1.10
CA VAL A 127 -4.61 -2.79 -0.29
C VAL A 127 -6.06 -2.86 -0.78
N SER A 128 -6.94 -3.44 0.03
CA SER A 128 -8.37 -3.55 -0.32
C SER A 128 -9.01 -2.18 -0.52
N TRP A 129 -8.59 -1.16 0.24
CA TRP A 129 -9.06 0.21 0.04
C TRP A 129 -8.50 0.80 -1.25
N LEU A 130 -7.18 0.69 -1.48
CA LEU A 130 -6.49 1.24 -2.65
C LEU A 130 -7.04 0.67 -3.96
N VAL A 131 -7.26 -0.64 -4.03
CA VAL A 131 -7.83 -1.30 -5.22
C VAL A 131 -9.21 -0.74 -5.57
N LYS A 132 -10.02 -0.34 -4.57
CA LYS A 132 -11.32 0.30 -4.81
C LYS A 132 -11.22 1.71 -5.38
N GLN A 133 -10.12 2.41 -5.14
CA GLN A 133 -9.88 3.74 -5.70
C GLN A 133 -9.32 3.68 -7.13
N GLN A 134 -8.97 2.49 -7.61
CA GLN A 134 -8.40 2.30 -8.94
C GLN A 134 -9.50 2.46 -10.00
N ASN A 135 -9.23 3.27 -11.03
CA ASN A 135 -10.15 3.43 -12.15
C ASN A 135 -10.14 2.20 -13.06
N ALA A 136 -11.09 2.12 -14.00
CA ALA A 136 -11.25 1.00 -14.92
C ALA A 136 -10.03 0.73 -15.83
N TYR A 137 -9.06 1.65 -15.89
CA TYR A 137 -7.82 1.52 -16.67
C TYR A 137 -6.61 1.15 -15.81
N GLY A 138 -6.81 0.85 -14.51
CA GLY A 138 -5.73 0.48 -13.59
C GLY A 138 -4.92 1.67 -13.03
N GLY A 139 -5.35 2.91 -13.29
CA GLY A 139 -4.73 4.12 -12.75
C GLY A 139 -5.50 4.74 -11.59
N PHE A 140 -4.97 5.82 -11.03
CA PHE A 140 -5.64 6.67 -10.05
C PHE A 140 -5.92 8.07 -10.64
N SER A 141 -6.40 9.00 -9.82
CA SER A 141 -6.87 10.31 -10.30
C SER A 141 -5.73 11.23 -10.75
N SER A 142 -4.53 11.08 -10.18
CA SER A 142 -3.35 11.89 -10.48
C SER A 142 -2.17 11.02 -10.96
N THR A 143 -1.02 11.65 -11.21
CA THR A 143 0.22 10.93 -11.55
C THR A 143 0.94 10.45 -10.29
N GLN A 144 1.00 11.29 -9.25
CA GLN A 144 1.79 11.00 -8.04
C GLN A 144 1.15 9.88 -7.20
N ASP A 145 -0.17 9.92 -7.01
CA ASP A 145 -0.92 8.85 -6.36
C ASP A 145 -0.81 7.54 -7.13
N THR A 146 -0.82 7.57 -8.46
CA THR A 146 -0.65 6.39 -9.31
C THR A 146 0.73 5.77 -9.13
N VAL A 147 1.81 6.56 -9.17
CA VAL A 147 3.18 6.03 -9.03
C VAL A 147 3.37 5.37 -7.66
N VAL A 148 3.01 6.07 -6.58
CA VAL A 148 3.23 5.57 -5.21
C VAL A 148 2.31 4.40 -4.89
N ALA A 149 1.06 4.42 -5.35
CA ALA A 149 0.13 3.30 -5.17
C ALA A 149 0.57 2.06 -5.93
N LEU A 150 1.00 2.19 -7.19
CA LEU A 150 1.51 1.05 -7.95
C LEU A 150 2.79 0.50 -7.33
N GLN A 151 3.68 1.35 -6.81
CA GLN A 151 4.86 0.90 -6.07
C GLN A 151 4.45 0.09 -4.83
N ALA A 152 3.52 0.61 -4.03
CA ALA A 152 3.06 -0.03 -2.80
C ALA A 152 2.34 -1.36 -3.05
N LEU A 153 1.44 -1.40 -4.04
CA LEU A 153 0.72 -2.60 -4.45
C LEU A 153 1.66 -3.65 -5.04
N SER A 154 2.66 -3.23 -5.82
CA SER A 154 3.68 -4.13 -6.35
C SER A 154 4.52 -4.73 -5.23
N LEU A 155 4.98 -3.92 -4.28
CA LEU A 155 5.71 -4.41 -3.11
C LEU A 155 4.85 -5.41 -2.32
N TYR A 156 3.58 -5.10 -2.06
CA TYR A 156 2.67 -6.03 -1.39
C TYR A 156 2.55 -7.35 -2.15
N ALA A 157 2.36 -7.29 -3.48
CA ALA A 157 2.28 -8.47 -4.33
C ALA A 157 3.53 -9.35 -4.19
N THR A 158 4.73 -8.78 -4.10
CA THR A 158 5.96 -9.56 -3.86
C THR A 158 5.98 -10.26 -2.49
N LYS A 159 5.34 -9.67 -1.47
CA LYS A 159 5.31 -10.22 -0.10
C LYS A 159 4.28 -11.34 0.06
N VAL A 160 3.17 -11.28 -0.68
CA VAL A 160 2.10 -12.30 -0.64
C VAL A 160 2.20 -13.32 -1.78
N PHE A 161 3.17 -13.15 -2.69
CA PHE A 161 3.34 -14.04 -3.82
C PHE A 161 3.60 -15.48 -3.38
N SER A 162 2.80 -16.40 -3.94
CA SER A 162 3.01 -17.84 -3.89
C SER A 162 3.08 -18.37 -5.32
N SER A 163 4.05 -19.24 -5.60
CA SER A 163 4.13 -19.95 -6.88
C SER A 163 3.01 -20.98 -7.06
N ASP A 164 2.35 -21.35 -5.97
CA ASP A 164 1.36 -22.41 -5.93
C ASP A 164 -0.01 -21.87 -5.53
N GLY A 165 -1.06 -22.41 -6.14
CA GLY A 165 -2.45 -22.16 -5.76
C GLY A 165 -3.38 -21.82 -6.91
N SER A 166 -4.67 -21.97 -6.66
CA SER A 166 -5.75 -21.45 -7.48
C SER A 166 -6.89 -20.97 -6.58
N SER A 167 -7.70 -20.05 -7.11
CA SER A 167 -8.94 -19.59 -6.50
C SER A 167 -10.05 -19.55 -7.52
N THR A 168 -11.23 -20.02 -7.11
CA THR A 168 -12.46 -19.92 -7.88
C THR A 168 -13.35 -18.86 -7.22
N VAL A 169 -13.64 -17.80 -7.97
CA VAL A 169 -14.63 -16.80 -7.60
C VAL A 169 -15.96 -17.20 -8.22
N THR A 170 -16.99 -17.30 -7.40
CA THR A 170 -18.34 -17.67 -7.80
C THR A 170 -19.27 -16.49 -7.53
N VAL A 171 -19.89 -15.96 -8.59
CA VAL A 171 -20.85 -14.85 -8.54
C VAL A 171 -22.23 -15.41 -8.84
N GLN A 172 -23.17 -15.27 -7.91
CA GLN A 172 -24.50 -15.88 -7.99
C GLN A 172 -25.62 -14.86 -7.81
N SER A 173 -26.70 -15.06 -8.56
CA SER A 173 -28.01 -14.42 -8.36
C SER A 173 -29.12 -15.47 -8.51
N ALA A 174 -30.38 -15.08 -8.29
CA ALA A 174 -31.53 -15.99 -8.27
C ALA A 174 -31.75 -16.82 -9.55
N GLY A 175 -31.14 -16.43 -10.67
CA GLY A 175 -31.22 -17.17 -11.94
C GLY A 175 -29.93 -17.16 -12.76
N ASP A 176 -28.80 -16.73 -12.19
CA ASP A 176 -27.53 -16.67 -12.91
C ASP A 176 -26.37 -17.05 -12.01
N THR A 177 -25.38 -17.75 -12.55
CA THR A 177 -24.18 -18.19 -11.82
C THR A 177 -22.98 -18.14 -12.75
N HIS A 178 -21.94 -17.46 -12.31
CA HIS A 178 -20.68 -17.34 -13.03
C HIS A 178 -19.53 -17.82 -12.16
N HIS A 179 -18.61 -18.56 -12.79
CA HIS A 179 -17.38 -19.02 -12.17
C HIS A 179 -16.20 -18.38 -12.90
N PHE A 180 -15.26 -17.85 -12.11
CA PHE A 180 -13.99 -17.32 -12.57
C PHE A 180 -12.91 -18.12 -11.89
N GLU A 181 -12.11 -18.85 -12.68
CA GLU A 181 -10.97 -19.58 -12.17
C GLU A 181 -9.72 -18.73 -12.35
N VAL A 182 -8.99 -18.53 -11.26
CA VAL A 182 -7.73 -17.79 -11.23
C VAL A 182 -6.64 -18.72 -10.72
N ASN A 183 -5.73 -19.10 -11.61
CA ASN A 183 -4.58 -19.97 -11.38
C ASN A 183 -3.30 -19.31 -11.94
N GLN A 184 -2.15 -19.98 -11.84
CA GLN A 184 -0.87 -19.39 -12.25
C GLN A 184 -0.80 -19.00 -13.73
N ASP A 185 -1.50 -19.74 -14.59
CA ASP A 185 -1.46 -19.53 -16.05
C ASP A 185 -2.30 -18.33 -16.48
N ASN A 186 -3.34 -18.00 -15.71
CA ASN A 186 -4.30 -16.94 -16.06
C ASN A 186 -4.42 -15.82 -15.02
N LYS A 187 -3.55 -15.76 -14.00
CA LYS A 187 -3.58 -14.74 -12.92
C LYS A 187 -3.47 -13.29 -13.38
N LEU A 188 -2.94 -13.05 -14.59
CA LEU A 188 -2.82 -11.71 -15.19
C LEU A 188 -3.90 -11.45 -16.25
N LEU A 189 -4.75 -12.44 -16.54
CA LEU A 189 -5.79 -12.34 -17.55
C LEU A 189 -7.02 -11.66 -16.93
N TYR A 190 -7.43 -10.54 -17.53
CA TYR A 190 -8.71 -9.94 -17.23
C TYR A 190 -9.86 -10.86 -17.65
N GLN A 191 -10.82 -11.07 -16.76
CA GLN A 191 -12.00 -11.89 -17.00
C GLN A 191 -13.26 -11.09 -16.64
N GLU A 192 -14.23 -11.07 -17.56
CA GLU A 192 -15.54 -10.44 -17.35
C GLU A 192 -16.68 -11.33 -17.85
N LYS A 193 -17.88 -11.14 -17.30
CA LYS A 193 -19.11 -11.78 -17.74
C LYS A 193 -20.25 -10.75 -17.69
N GLN A 194 -21.10 -10.78 -18.71
CA GLN A 194 -22.32 -9.97 -18.69
C GLN A 194 -23.33 -10.57 -17.73
N LEU A 195 -23.83 -9.73 -16.83
CA LEU A 195 -24.89 -10.10 -15.89
C LEU A 195 -26.26 -9.92 -16.56
N GLN A 196 -27.10 -10.96 -16.55
CA GLN A 196 -28.38 -10.91 -17.26
C GLN A 196 -29.43 -9.99 -16.60
N ASN A 197 -29.40 -9.82 -15.28
CA ASN A 197 -30.42 -9.09 -14.54
C ASN A 197 -29.82 -7.92 -13.74
N VAL A 198 -29.96 -6.70 -14.23
CA VAL A 198 -29.53 -5.48 -13.52
C VAL A 198 -30.71 -4.50 -13.46
N PRO A 199 -31.17 -4.05 -12.27
CA PRO A 199 -30.60 -4.30 -10.94
C PRO A 199 -31.04 -5.65 -10.33
N ALA A 200 -30.10 -6.39 -9.75
CA ALA A 200 -30.38 -7.57 -8.93
C ALA A 200 -29.38 -7.66 -7.76
N LYS A 201 -29.70 -8.50 -6.77
CA LYS A 201 -28.76 -8.84 -5.70
C LYS A 201 -27.85 -9.96 -6.17
N TYR A 202 -26.54 -9.77 -6.01
CA TYR A 202 -25.52 -10.75 -6.30
C TYR A 202 -24.76 -11.11 -5.02
N SER A 203 -24.43 -12.39 -4.86
CA SER A 203 -23.54 -12.89 -3.81
C SER A 203 -22.24 -13.37 -4.43
N ILE A 204 -21.13 -13.08 -3.77
CA ILE A 204 -19.78 -13.48 -4.19
C ILE A 204 -19.24 -14.47 -3.17
N GLU A 205 -18.83 -15.65 -3.62
CA GLU A 205 -18.15 -16.67 -2.84
C GLU A 205 -16.77 -16.94 -3.46
N VAL A 206 -15.73 -17.02 -2.64
CA VAL A 206 -14.37 -17.32 -3.09
C VAL A 206 -13.87 -18.58 -2.38
N LYS A 207 -13.34 -19.54 -3.15
CA LYS A 207 -12.70 -20.75 -2.63
C LYS A 207 -11.33 -20.92 -3.24
N GLY A 208 -10.31 -21.13 -2.41
CA GLY A 208 -8.95 -21.37 -2.89
C GLY A 208 -7.88 -20.78 -1.98
N SER A 209 -6.67 -20.69 -2.51
CA SER A 209 -5.48 -20.26 -1.77
C SER A 209 -4.78 -19.03 -2.36
N THR A 210 -5.28 -18.48 -3.48
CA THR A 210 -4.71 -17.28 -4.13
C THR A 210 -5.57 -16.05 -3.88
N CYS A 211 -4.93 -14.88 -3.76
CA CYS A 211 -5.64 -13.60 -3.68
C CYS A 211 -6.17 -13.22 -5.08
N VAL A 212 -7.45 -12.83 -5.14
CA VAL A 212 -8.10 -12.35 -6.38
C VAL A 212 -8.68 -10.97 -6.12
N SER A 213 -8.42 -10.04 -7.03
CA SER A 213 -9.07 -8.73 -7.04
C SER A 213 -10.37 -8.82 -7.85
N VAL A 214 -11.46 -8.30 -7.30
CA VAL A 214 -12.78 -8.23 -7.95
C VAL A 214 -13.25 -6.79 -7.89
N GLN A 215 -13.64 -6.24 -9.04
CA GLN A 215 -14.10 -4.85 -9.21
C GLN A 215 -15.50 -4.81 -9.80
#